data_AF-A0AA36I2U5-F1
#
_entry.id   AF-A0AA36I2U5-F1
#
_cell.length_a   1.000
_cell.length_b   1.000
_cell.length_c   1.000
_cell.angle_alpha   90.00
_cell.angle_beta   90.00
_cell.angle_gamma   90.00
#
_symmetry.space_group_name_H-M   'P 1'
#
loop_
_entity.id
_entity.type
_entity.pdbx_description
1 polymer ?
#
loop_
_entity_poly.entity_id
_entity_poly.type
_entity_poly.pdbx_seq_one_letter_code
_entity_poly.pdbx_strand_id
1 'polypeptide(L)'
;ENELSAPRDGECNDAERVLMARSPFEVLQIEPSALDEKQVRTQYRKMALRVHPDKQSEDAETFKKAFARLDAAKEALENLCGADKAAVSELHQVLQAEVHTREGAAQLLGVDGAPLTETEQVAEEAEKSLRLGMKKLEKLEHLREHEQAAASLREAVETLRRPASREALPRQEALRLQPLATSRALGARDMRFPAPLVLMRPESVRWNVEQSCRVALLCGATSALTDEQLLSSSASFKRSPKASALRWCQETSAPSVVAACLRFEAKGSNEGPKRLKQSQPGSIFLRHILFRHQQLRVMDPAARRDGARSPAEAEATALKVLLQLQAEPQAFVRLCREHSDCASAEQPGALAGHMGWVARGEQEPSLEEAAFALQLNELGDLVATSRGVHLVQRIG
;
A
#
# COMPACT_ATOMS: atom_id res chain seq x y z
N GLU A 1 -15.68 -44.25 14.67
CA GLU A 1 -15.65 -44.25 13.19
C GLU A 1 -16.28 -42.96 12.67
N ASN A 2 -15.44 -41.96 12.47
CA ASN A 2 -15.62 -40.76 11.63
C ASN A 2 -14.49 -39.81 12.03
N GLU A 3 -13.27 -40.21 11.64
CA GLU A 3 -12.13 -39.31 11.62
C GLU A 3 -12.45 -38.20 10.61
N LEU A 4 -12.45 -36.95 11.08
CA LEU A 4 -12.40 -35.79 10.21
C LEU A 4 -11.11 -35.89 9.38
N SER A 5 -11.24 -36.31 8.13
CA SER A 5 -10.14 -36.25 7.18
C SER A 5 -9.75 -34.80 6.97
N ALA A 6 -8.51 -34.47 7.34
CA ALA A 6 -7.84 -33.27 6.90
C ALA A 6 -7.96 -33.14 5.36
N PRO A 7 -8.16 -31.93 4.81
CA PRO A 7 -8.18 -31.74 3.37
C PRO A 7 -6.85 -32.23 2.80
N ARG A 8 -6.93 -33.09 1.78
CA ARG A 8 -5.75 -33.61 1.07
C ARG A 8 -5.06 -32.45 0.38
N ASP A 9 -3.76 -32.28 0.64
CA ASP A 9 -2.89 -31.43 -0.15
C ASP A 9 -2.92 -31.87 -1.63
N GLY A 10 -3.39 -31.01 -2.53
CA GLY A 10 -3.53 -31.23 -3.99
C GLY A 10 -4.95 -30.91 -4.46
N GLU A 11 -5.21 -29.93 -5.34
CA GLU A 11 -4.48 -29.46 -6.50
C GLU A 11 -4.67 -27.93 -6.62
N CYS A 12 -3.60 -27.13 -6.50
CA CYS A 12 -3.66 -25.75 -6.97
C CYS A 12 -3.76 -25.82 -8.51
N ASN A 13 -4.83 -25.28 -9.10
CA ASN A 13 -5.01 -25.24 -10.54
C ASN A 13 -3.74 -24.66 -11.18
N ASP A 14 -3.18 -25.33 -12.20
CA ASP A 14 -1.92 -24.87 -12.82
C ASP A 14 -2.01 -23.41 -13.30
N ALA A 15 -3.21 -22.98 -13.72
CA ALA A 15 -3.47 -21.60 -14.07
C ALA A 15 -3.30 -20.64 -12.88
N GLU A 16 -3.86 -20.98 -11.72
CA GLU A 16 -3.71 -20.20 -10.48
C GLU A 16 -2.26 -20.15 -10.02
N ARG A 17 -1.55 -21.28 -10.09
CA ARG A 17 -0.13 -21.34 -9.75
C ARG A 17 0.71 -20.43 -10.63
N VAL A 18 0.46 -20.41 -11.95
CA VAL A 18 1.13 -19.50 -12.88
C VAL A 18 0.82 -18.04 -12.54
N LEU A 19 -0.43 -17.74 -12.20
CA LEU A 19 -0.85 -16.39 -11.80
C LEU A 19 -0.22 -15.94 -10.47
N MET A 20 -0.05 -16.84 -9.51
CA MET A 20 0.53 -16.57 -8.19
C MET A 20 2.07 -16.57 -8.16
N ALA A 21 2.72 -17.12 -9.19
CA ALA A 21 4.18 -17.18 -9.27
C ALA A 21 4.81 -15.78 -9.22
N ARG A 22 5.89 -15.61 -8.46
CA ARG A 22 6.53 -14.31 -8.18
C ARG A 22 7.53 -13.89 -9.26
N SER A 23 7.96 -14.81 -10.10
CA SER A 23 8.99 -14.58 -11.12
C SER A 23 8.78 -15.40 -12.39
N PRO A 24 9.37 -14.99 -13.53
CA PRO A 24 9.39 -15.80 -14.76
C PRO A 24 10.02 -17.19 -14.56
N PHE A 25 11.01 -17.30 -13.67
CA PHE A 25 11.67 -18.55 -13.30
C PHE A 25 10.70 -19.53 -12.61
N GLU A 26 9.88 -19.04 -11.66
CA GLU A 26 8.85 -19.85 -10.99
C GLU A 26 7.73 -20.26 -11.96
N VAL A 27 7.31 -19.36 -12.85
CA VAL A 27 6.28 -19.64 -13.87
C VAL A 27 6.69 -20.84 -14.73
N LEU A 28 7.95 -20.86 -15.19
CA LEU A 28 8.48 -21.93 -16.03
C LEU A 28 9.14 -23.07 -15.24
N GLN A 29 9.21 -22.97 -13.91
CA GLN A 29 9.92 -23.91 -13.01
C GLN A 29 11.36 -24.19 -13.46
N ILE A 30 12.12 -23.12 -13.71
CA ILE A 30 13.51 -23.19 -14.12
C ILE A 30 14.36 -22.56 -13.02
N GLU A 31 15.38 -23.30 -12.56
CA GLU A 31 16.39 -22.76 -11.67
C GLU A 31 17.25 -21.71 -12.39
N PRO A 32 17.47 -20.51 -11.82
CA PRO A 32 18.25 -19.44 -12.46
C PRO A 32 19.67 -19.87 -12.86
N SER A 33 20.30 -20.74 -12.07
CA SER A 33 21.64 -21.29 -12.32
C SER A 33 21.69 -22.23 -13.53
N ALA A 34 20.56 -22.82 -13.90
CA ALA A 34 20.43 -23.77 -15.00
C ALA A 34 19.86 -23.13 -16.28
N LEU A 35 19.76 -21.79 -16.36
CA LEU A 35 19.15 -21.11 -17.50
C LEU A 35 19.81 -21.50 -18.83
N ASP A 36 18.99 -22.05 -19.74
CA ASP A 36 19.37 -22.45 -21.09
C ASP A 36 18.16 -22.34 -22.03
N GLU A 37 18.40 -21.92 -23.28
CA GLU A 37 17.34 -21.65 -24.27
C GLU A 37 16.51 -22.91 -24.58
N LYS A 38 17.17 -24.09 -24.64
CA LYS A 38 16.47 -25.36 -24.87
C LYS A 38 15.57 -25.72 -23.70
N GLN A 39 16.02 -25.47 -22.47
CA GLN A 39 15.24 -25.75 -21.27
C GLN A 39 14.02 -24.83 -21.17
N VAL A 40 14.18 -23.53 -21.45
CA VAL A 40 13.08 -22.56 -21.51
C VAL A 40 12.00 -23.02 -22.49
N ARG A 41 12.39 -23.36 -23.73
CA ARG A 41 11.44 -23.85 -24.76
C ARG A 41 10.75 -25.15 -24.36
N THR A 42 11.48 -26.07 -23.73
CA THR A 42 10.94 -27.36 -23.32
C THR A 42 9.91 -27.21 -22.20
N GLN A 43 10.23 -26.43 -21.16
CA GLN A 43 9.30 -26.19 -20.04
C GLN A 43 8.10 -25.36 -20.48
N TYR A 44 8.31 -24.35 -21.33
CA TYR A 44 7.20 -23.57 -21.90
C TYR A 44 6.20 -24.48 -22.62
N ARG A 45 6.65 -25.37 -23.51
CA ARG A 45 5.75 -26.31 -24.21
C ARG A 45 4.97 -27.20 -23.23
N LYS A 46 5.64 -27.71 -22.20
CA LYS A 46 5.02 -28.55 -21.16
C LYS A 46 3.95 -27.79 -20.38
N MET A 47 4.20 -26.54 -20.04
CA MET A 47 3.27 -25.68 -19.29
C MET A 47 2.13 -25.15 -20.17
N ALA A 48 2.42 -24.75 -21.41
CA ALA A 48 1.43 -24.27 -22.36
C ALA A 48 0.37 -25.34 -22.66
N LEU A 49 0.77 -26.62 -22.73
CA LEU A 49 -0.16 -27.73 -22.86
C LEU A 49 -1.07 -27.89 -21.62
N ARG A 50 -0.61 -27.54 -20.43
CA ARG A 50 -1.39 -27.68 -19.18
C ARG A 50 -2.33 -26.50 -18.94
N VAL A 51 -1.91 -25.30 -19.34
CA VAL A 51 -2.64 -24.03 -19.12
C VAL A 51 -3.32 -23.54 -20.42
N HIS A 52 -3.55 -24.43 -21.38
CA HIS A 52 -4.19 -24.05 -22.64
C HIS A 52 -5.65 -23.60 -22.41
N PRO A 53 -6.09 -22.46 -22.97
CA PRO A 53 -7.44 -21.92 -22.76
C PRO A 53 -8.58 -22.90 -23.06
N ASP A 54 -8.38 -23.81 -24.00
CA ASP A 54 -9.41 -24.76 -24.45
C ASP A 54 -9.59 -25.98 -23.52
N LYS A 55 -8.75 -26.16 -22.50
CA LYS A 55 -8.84 -27.33 -21.61
C LYS A 55 -9.93 -27.22 -20.54
N GLN A 56 -10.42 -26.01 -20.24
CA GLN A 56 -11.38 -25.79 -19.16
C GLN A 56 -12.43 -24.75 -19.56
N SER A 57 -13.67 -25.19 -19.72
CA SER A 57 -14.78 -24.34 -20.21
C SER A 57 -15.35 -23.39 -19.16
N GLU A 58 -15.22 -23.71 -17.87
CA GLU A 58 -15.83 -22.93 -16.78
C GLU A 58 -14.98 -21.71 -16.37
N ASP A 59 -13.64 -21.78 -16.52
CA ASP A 59 -12.69 -20.73 -16.10
C ASP A 59 -11.86 -20.15 -17.26
N ALA A 60 -12.44 -20.06 -18.46
CA ALA A 60 -11.72 -19.70 -19.68
C ALA A 60 -10.96 -18.34 -19.58
N GLU A 61 -11.44 -17.39 -18.78
CA GLU A 61 -10.76 -16.10 -18.59
C GLU A 61 -9.47 -16.24 -17.76
N THR A 62 -9.49 -17.05 -16.70
CA THR A 62 -8.33 -17.31 -15.83
C THR A 62 -7.22 -18.01 -16.61
N PHE A 63 -7.58 -19.00 -17.44
CA PHE A 63 -6.62 -19.70 -18.30
C PHE A 63 -6.03 -18.78 -19.38
N LYS A 64 -6.82 -17.87 -19.96
CA LYS A 64 -6.29 -16.85 -20.89
C LYS A 64 -5.26 -15.94 -20.21
N LYS A 65 -5.57 -15.44 -19.00
CA LYS A 65 -4.64 -14.60 -18.23
C LYS A 65 -3.36 -15.37 -17.86
N ALA A 66 -3.50 -16.62 -17.44
CA ALA A 66 -2.37 -17.47 -17.08
C ALA A 66 -1.49 -17.81 -18.31
N PHE A 67 -2.09 -18.08 -19.47
CA PHE A 67 -1.36 -18.31 -20.72
C PHE A 67 -0.59 -17.07 -21.19
N ALA A 68 -1.22 -15.90 -21.14
CA ALA A 68 -0.54 -14.64 -21.47
C ALA A 68 0.66 -14.37 -20.53
N ARG A 69 0.52 -14.70 -19.23
CA ARG A 69 1.63 -14.63 -18.27
C ARG A 69 2.75 -15.63 -18.59
N LEU A 70 2.41 -16.83 -19.05
CA LEU A 70 3.37 -17.85 -19.48
C LEU A 70 4.18 -17.38 -20.70
N ASP A 71 3.53 -16.75 -21.68
CA ASP A 71 4.18 -16.17 -22.86
C ASP A 71 5.16 -15.06 -22.48
N ALA A 72 4.71 -14.12 -21.64
CA ALA A 72 5.55 -13.04 -21.13
C ALA A 72 6.76 -13.57 -20.33
N ALA A 73 6.57 -14.63 -19.54
CA ALA A 73 7.65 -15.26 -18.79
C ALA A 73 8.68 -15.93 -19.71
N LYS A 74 8.25 -16.57 -20.79
CA LYS A 74 9.13 -17.17 -21.79
C LYS A 74 9.97 -16.09 -22.48
N GLU A 75 9.35 -15.02 -22.95
CA GLU A 75 10.06 -13.90 -23.60
C GLU A 75 11.10 -13.27 -22.66
N ALA A 76 10.72 -13.04 -21.39
CA ALA A 76 11.64 -12.52 -20.38
C ALA A 76 12.85 -13.45 -20.17
N LEU A 77 12.64 -14.77 -20.06
CA LEU A 77 13.75 -15.72 -19.88
C LEU A 77 14.60 -15.88 -21.14
N GLU A 78 14.00 -15.86 -22.34
CA GLU A 78 14.75 -15.90 -23.62
C GLU A 78 15.67 -14.67 -23.76
N ASN A 79 15.21 -13.49 -23.33
CA ASN A 79 16.05 -12.28 -23.28
C ASN A 79 17.24 -12.40 -22.32
N LEU A 80 17.12 -13.22 -21.26
CA LEU A 80 18.19 -13.49 -20.30
C LEU A 80 19.14 -14.62 -20.72
N CYS A 81 18.75 -15.49 -21.67
CA CYS A 81 19.52 -16.67 -22.08
C CYS A 81 20.89 -16.37 -22.73
N GLY A 82 21.21 -15.11 -23.04
CA GLY A 82 22.52 -14.67 -23.52
C GLY A 82 23.42 -14.02 -22.46
N ALA A 83 22.90 -13.83 -21.24
CA ALA A 83 23.61 -13.12 -20.18
C ALA A 83 24.44 -14.08 -19.30
N ASP A 84 25.31 -13.50 -18.47
CA ASP A 84 26.12 -14.27 -17.51
C ASP A 84 25.21 -14.97 -16.49
N LYS A 85 25.19 -16.32 -16.52
CA LYS A 85 24.31 -17.14 -15.66
C LYS A 85 24.51 -16.85 -14.17
N ALA A 86 25.74 -16.58 -13.75
CA ALA A 86 26.03 -16.25 -12.36
C ALA A 86 25.42 -14.89 -11.97
N ALA A 87 25.51 -13.91 -12.86
CA ALA A 87 24.91 -12.60 -12.66
C ALA A 87 23.37 -12.67 -12.67
N VAL A 88 22.78 -13.50 -13.54
CA VAL A 88 21.32 -13.72 -13.61
C VAL A 88 20.81 -14.39 -12.33
N SER A 89 21.54 -15.38 -11.80
CA SER A 89 21.19 -16.02 -10.53
C SER A 89 21.26 -15.02 -9.36
N GLU A 90 22.29 -14.18 -9.32
CA GLU A 90 22.41 -13.13 -8.30
C GLU A 90 21.27 -12.10 -8.42
N LEU A 91 20.98 -11.64 -9.64
CA LEU A 91 19.90 -10.69 -9.91
C LEU A 91 18.57 -11.24 -9.41
N HIS A 92 18.27 -12.50 -9.73
CA HIS A 92 17.06 -13.17 -9.28
C HIS A 92 16.97 -13.23 -7.75
N GLN A 93 18.05 -13.66 -7.08
CA GLN A 93 18.10 -13.73 -5.62
C GLN A 93 17.86 -12.36 -4.97
N VAL A 94 18.50 -11.30 -5.48
CA VAL A 94 18.34 -9.93 -4.97
C VAL A 94 16.90 -9.44 -5.11
N LEU A 95 16.25 -9.72 -6.25
CA LEU A 95 14.88 -9.29 -6.51
C LEU A 95 13.85 -9.99 -5.63
N GLN A 96 14.14 -11.23 -5.19
CA GLN A 96 13.25 -11.99 -4.31
C GLN A 96 13.48 -11.74 -2.81
N ALA A 97 14.59 -11.10 -2.43
CA ALA A 97 14.95 -10.92 -1.04
C ALA A 97 14.08 -9.90 -0.27
N GLU A 98 13.76 -10.23 0.99
CA GLU A 98 13.05 -9.37 1.93
C GLU A 98 13.98 -8.33 2.57
N VAL A 99 14.46 -7.35 1.79
CA VAL A 99 15.47 -6.35 2.24
C VAL A 99 15.00 -5.38 3.34
N HIS A 100 13.70 -5.38 3.65
CA HIS A 100 13.09 -4.50 4.66
C HIS A 100 13.05 -5.11 6.06
N THR A 101 13.47 -6.37 6.21
CA THR A 101 13.67 -7.00 7.51
C THR A 101 15.16 -7.22 7.75
N ARG A 102 15.59 -7.18 9.00
CA ARG A 102 17.01 -7.43 9.32
C ARG A 102 17.43 -8.83 8.91
N GLU A 103 16.59 -9.83 9.15
CA GLU A 103 16.84 -11.22 8.76
C GLU A 103 17.02 -11.37 7.24
N GLY A 104 16.10 -10.80 6.44
CA GLY A 104 16.18 -10.89 4.99
C GLY A 104 17.33 -10.07 4.39
N ALA A 105 17.62 -8.90 4.95
CA ALA A 105 18.77 -8.09 4.56
C ALA A 105 20.11 -8.78 4.90
N ALA A 106 20.21 -9.37 6.08
CA ALA A 106 21.37 -10.15 6.53
C ALA A 106 21.59 -11.37 5.63
N GLN A 107 20.53 -12.12 5.33
CA GLN A 107 20.58 -13.27 4.43
C GLN A 107 21.03 -12.88 3.01
N LEU A 108 20.53 -11.75 2.49
CA LEU A 108 20.93 -11.28 1.16
C LEU A 108 22.40 -10.87 1.10
N LEU A 109 22.89 -10.17 2.11
CA LEU A 109 24.26 -9.64 2.14
C LEU A 109 25.28 -10.62 2.73
N GLY A 110 24.83 -11.76 3.26
CA GLY A 110 25.67 -12.80 3.86
C GLY A 110 26.34 -12.35 5.16
N VAL A 111 25.69 -11.49 5.94
CA VAL A 111 26.21 -10.92 7.20
C VAL A 111 25.38 -11.39 8.38
N ASP A 112 25.93 -11.36 9.59
CA ASP A 112 25.18 -11.74 10.80
C ASP A 112 24.13 -10.68 11.16
N GLY A 113 22.85 -11.06 11.08
CA GLY A 113 21.70 -10.18 11.33
C GLY A 113 21.35 -9.97 12.82
N ALA A 114 22.16 -10.50 13.73
CA ALA A 114 21.91 -10.43 15.17
C ALA A 114 21.80 -8.97 15.67
N PRO A 115 21.09 -8.72 16.78
CA PRO A 115 21.04 -7.40 17.43
C PRO A 115 22.39 -7.13 18.09
N LEU A 116 23.41 -6.89 17.30
CA LEU A 116 24.72 -6.49 17.77
C LEU A 116 24.60 -5.05 18.29
N THR A 117 25.20 -4.80 19.44
CA THR A 117 25.48 -3.46 19.98
C THR A 117 26.37 -2.64 19.04
N GLU A 118 26.94 -3.27 18.01
CA GLU A 118 27.93 -2.73 17.07
C GLU A 118 27.33 -2.58 15.66
N THR A 119 26.28 -1.77 15.53
CA THR A 119 25.61 -1.48 14.24
C THR A 119 26.57 -0.93 13.16
N GLU A 120 27.66 -0.30 13.56
CA GLU A 120 28.67 0.26 12.63
C GLU A 120 29.48 -0.85 11.93
N GLN A 121 29.91 -1.89 12.65
CA GLN A 121 30.71 -2.97 12.06
C GLN A 121 29.89 -3.78 11.05
N VAL A 122 28.64 -4.11 11.42
CA VAL A 122 27.71 -4.80 10.52
C VAL A 122 27.42 -3.95 9.28
N ALA A 123 27.30 -2.62 9.44
CA ALA A 123 27.10 -1.72 8.31
C ALA A 123 28.32 -1.67 7.38
N GLU A 124 29.55 -1.67 7.89
CA GLU A 124 30.77 -1.73 7.07
C GLU A 124 30.88 -3.04 6.29
N GLU A 125 30.56 -4.16 6.91
CA GLU A 125 30.54 -5.47 6.24
C GLU A 125 29.45 -5.53 5.16
N ALA A 126 28.25 -5.05 5.50
CA ALA A 126 27.13 -4.91 4.57
C ALA A 126 27.50 -4.01 3.37
N GLU A 127 28.22 -2.90 3.58
CA GLU A 127 28.71 -2.05 2.49
C GLU A 127 29.74 -2.74 1.59
N LYS A 128 30.61 -3.60 2.15
CA LYS A 128 31.54 -4.42 1.35
C LYS A 128 30.76 -5.41 0.49
N SER A 129 29.77 -6.10 1.07
CA SER A 129 28.90 -7.03 0.34
C SER A 129 28.09 -6.32 -0.75
N LEU A 130 27.59 -5.11 -0.49
CA LEU A 130 26.94 -4.26 -1.50
C LEU A 130 27.86 -4.00 -2.70
N ARG A 131 29.11 -3.59 -2.46
CA ARG A 131 30.07 -3.32 -3.55
C ARG A 131 30.35 -4.57 -4.38
N LEU A 132 30.48 -5.72 -3.72
CA LEU A 132 30.69 -7.00 -4.41
C LEU A 132 29.46 -7.40 -5.24
N GLY A 133 28.26 -7.28 -4.69
CA GLY A 133 27.00 -7.54 -5.39
C GLY A 133 26.81 -6.63 -6.59
N MET A 134 27.07 -5.33 -6.45
CA MET A 134 27.05 -4.37 -7.58
C MET A 134 28.03 -4.77 -8.68
N LYS A 135 29.24 -5.21 -8.33
CA LYS A 135 30.23 -5.67 -9.32
C LYS A 135 29.78 -6.93 -10.07
N LYS A 136 29.06 -7.85 -9.41
CA LYS A 136 28.48 -9.03 -10.08
C LYS A 136 27.38 -8.64 -11.06
N LEU A 137 26.60 -7.61 -10.72
CA LEU A 137 25.47 -7.12 -11.51
C LEU A 137 25.87 -6.15 -12.63
N GLU A 138 27.10 -5.63 -12.64
CA GLU A 138 27.64 -4.69 -13.64
C GLU A 138 27.43 -5.16 -15.09
N LYS A 139 27.55 -6.47 -15.35
CA LYS A 139 27.33 -7.05 -16.69
C LYS A 139 25.87 -6.98 -17.16
N LEU A 140 24.94 -6.72 -16.25
CA LEU A 140 23.49 -6.66 -16.48
C LEU A 140 22.95 -5.23 -16.47
N GLU A 141 23.80 -4.21 -16.53
CA GLU A 141 23.41 -2.78 -16.51
C GLU A 141 22.37 -2.40 -17.58
N HIS A 142 22.34 -3.12 -18.71
CA HIS A 142 21.38 -2.90 -19.79
C HIS A 142 19.96 -3.37 -19.45
N LEU A 143 19.80 -4.20 -18.41
CA LEU A 143 18.50 -4.68 -17.96
C LEU A 143 17.84 -3.65 -17.04
N ARG A 144 16.53 -3.50 -17.20
CA ARG A 144 15.73 -2.60 -16.37
C ARG A 144 15.78 -2.98 -14.89
N GLU A 145 15.83 -4.27 -14.62
CA GLU A 145 15.85 -4.87 -13.30
C GLU A 145 17.14 -4.55 -12.52
N HIS A 146 18.20 -4.13 -13.21
CA HIS A 146 19.48 -3.75 -12.60
C HIS A 146 19.31 -2.61 -11.58
N GLU A 147 18.61 -1.55 -11.95
CA GLU A 147 18.38 -0.40 -11.06
C GLU A 147 17.57 -0.82 -9.81
N GLN A 148 16.61 -1.72 -10.01
CA GLN A 148 15.78 -2.26 -8.92
C GLN A 148 16.60 -3.13 -7.97
N ALA A 149 17.46 -3.99 -8.50
CA ALA A 149 18.36 -4.81 -7.70
C ALA A 149 19.36 -3.93 -6.92
N ALA A 150 19.89 -2.89 -7.56
CA ALA A 150 20.77 -1.92 -6.91
C ALA A 150 20.08 -1.14 -5.79
N ALA A 151 18.82 -0.72 -5.99
CA ALA A 151 18.02 -0.10 -4.94
C ALA A 151 17.76 -1.06 -3.77
N SER A 152 17.50 -2.35 -4.07
CA SER A 152 17.23 -3.37 -3.06
C SER A 152 18.47 -3.64 -2.19
N LEU A 153 19.65 -3.76 -2.80
CA LEU A 153 20.89 -3.94 -2.06
C LEU A 153 21.24 -2.73 -1.19
N ARG A 154 21.00 -1.50 -1.68
CA ARG A 154 21.17 -0.28 -0.86
C ARG A 154 20.20 -0.24 0.32
N GLU A 155 18.93 -0.59 0.12
CA GLU A 155 17.95 -0.64 1.20
C GLU A 155 18.33 -1.72 2.23
N ALA A 156 18.87 -2.88 1.81
CA ALA A 156 19.34 -3.91 2.73
C ALA A 156 20.44 -3.39 3.68
N VAL A 157 21.42 -2.65 3.15
CA VAL A 157 22.47 -2.01 3.97
C VAL A 157 21.86 -1.01 4.95
N GLU A 158 20.93 -0.17 4.47
CA GLU A 158 20.28 0.82 5.31
C GLU A 158 19.42 0.18 6.43
N THR A 159 18.73 -0.93 6.14
CA THR A 159 17.98 -1.71 7.14
C THR A 159 18.91 -2.22 8.24
N LEU A 160 20.10 -2.71 7.89
CA LEU A 160 21.06 -3.22 8.88
C LEU A 160 21.72 -2.10 9.69
N ARG A 161 21.96 -0.94 9.08
CA ARG A 161 22.52 0.26 9.74
C ARG A 161 21.61 0.82 10.82
N ARG A 162 20.29 0.68 10.68
CA ARG A 162 19.32 1.17 11.68
C ARG A 162 19.48 0.40 13.00
N PRO A 163 19.39 1.07 14.17
CA PRO A 163 19.47 0.38 15.45
C PRO A 163 18.28 -0.56 15.66
N ALA A 164 18.50 -1.65 16.41
CA ALA A 164 17.49 -2.66 16.71
C ALA A 164 16.46 -2.22 17.78
N SER A 165 16.21 -0.92 17.89
CA SER A 165 15.17 -0.39 18.78
C SER A 165 13.82 -0.34 18.06
N ARG A 166 12.72 -0.58 18.79
CA ARG A 166 11.37 -0.62 18.22
C ARG A 166 10.99 0.64 17.43
N GLU A 167 11.51 1.80 17.85
CA GLU A 167 11.28 3.10 17.19
C GLU A 167 12.08 3.27 15.89
N ALA A 168 13.21 2.57 15.76
CA ALA A 168 14.11 2.66 14.61
C ALA A 168 13.90 1.56 13.57
N LEU A 169 13.13 0.50 13.91
CA LEU A 169 12.77 -0.54 12.97
C LEU A 169 11.99 0.04 11.78
N PRO A 170 12.23 -0.45 10.55
CA PRO A 170 11.37 -0.18 9.41
C PRO A 170 9.90 -0.44 9.78
N ARG A 171 8.98 0.40 9.31
CA ARG A 171 7.54 0.28 9.60
C ARG A 171 7.01 -1.14 9.38
N GLN A 172 7.48 -1.82 8.34
CA GLN A 172 7.09 -3.20 8.02
C GLN A 172 7.51 -4.19 9.11
N GLU A 173 8.76 -4.12 9.55
CA GLU A 173 9.31 -4.97 10.62
C GLU A 173 8.66 -4.65 11.98
N ALA A 174 8.44 -3.37 12.28
CA ALA A 174 7.70 -2.94 13.46
C ALA A 174 6.26 -3.48 13.46
N LEU A 175 5.59 -3.52 12.30
CA LEU A 175 4.25 -4.11 12.15
C LEU A 175 4.28 -5.64 12.31
N ARG A 176 5.35 -6.34 11.86
CA ARG A 176 5.49 -7.79 12.09
C ARG A 176 5.56 -8.13 13.58
N LEU A 177 6.13 -7.24 14.39
CA LEU A 177 6.25 -7.41 15.84
C LEU A 177 5.01 -6.94 16.62
N GLN A 178 4.03 -6.29 15.96
CA GLN A 178 2.80 -5.89 16.62
C GLN A 178 1.84 -7.09 16.70
N PRO A 179 1.38 -7.47 17.90
CA PRO A 179 0.32 -8.46 18.01
C PRO A 179 -0.93 -7.91 17.33
N LEU A 180 -1.51 -8.66 16.38
CA LEU A 180 -2.87 -8.40 15.94
C LEU A 180 -3.81 -8.75 17.10
N ALA A 181 -4.30 -7.73 17.80
CA ALA A 181 -5.41 -7.88 18.70
C ALA A 181 -6.67 -8.18 17.89
N THR A 182 -7.54 -9.03 18.42
CA THR A 182 -8.88 -9.24 17.87
C THR A 182 -9.63 -7.91 17.82
N SER A 183 -9.68 -7.27 16.65
CA SER A 183 -10.78 -6.36 16.36
C SER A 183 -12.03 -7.23 16.36
N ARG A 184 -13.05 -6.87 17.14
CA ARG A 184 -14.35 -7.55 17.24
C ARG A 184 -14.84 -8.03 15.87
N ALA A 185 -14.47 -9.24 15.48
CA ALA A 185 -14.89 -9.83 14.23
C ALA A 185 -16.35 -10.28 14.44
N LEU A 186 -17.25 -9.75 13.61
CA LEU A 186 -18.66 -10.11 13.62
C LEU A 186 -18.81 -11.64 13.58
N GLY A 187 -19.39 -12.22 14.64
CA GLY A 187 -19.75 -13.64 14.72
C GLY A 187 -18.90 -14.52 15.65
N ALA A 188 -17.78 -14.02 16.20
CA ALA A 188 -17.00 -14.78 17.19
C ALA A 188 -17.41 -14.42 18.63
N ARG A 189 -17.59 -15.45 19.47
CA ARG A 189 -18.00 -15.35 20.88
C ARG A 189 -17.03 -14.44 21.65
N ASP A 190 -17.59 -13.50 22.41
CA ASP A 190 -16.90 -12.48 23.21
C ASP A 190 -15.77 -13.06 24.07
N MET A 191 -14.53 -12.94 23.59
CA MET A 191 -13.33 -13.18 24.40
C MET A 191 -13.08 -11.88 25.15
N ARG A 192 -13.55 -11.81 26.41
CA ARG A 192 -13.41 -10.65 27.32
C ARG A 192 -11.95 -10.18 27.53
N PHE A 193 -10.98 -10.92 27.01
CA PHE A 193 -9.58 -10.56 26.94
C PHE A 193 -9.08 -10.75 25.50
N PRO A 194 -8.65 -9.69 24.80
CA PRO A 194 -8.00 -9.83 23.50
C PRO A 194 -6.69 -10.59 23.69
N ALA A 195 -6.69 -11.89 23.45
CA ALA A 195 -5.47 -12.66 23.30
C ALA A 195 -4.91 -12.41 21.89
N PRO A 196 -3.59 -12.25 21.72
CA PRO A 196 -2.98 -12.21 20.40
C PRO A 196 -3.25 -13.55 19.69
N LEU A 197 -4.15 -13.55 18.71
CA LEU A 197 -4.62 -14.81 18.10
C LEU A 197 -3.63 -15.41 17.11
N VAL A 198 -2.70 -14.63 16.58
CA VAL A 198 -1.82 -15.14 15.53
C VAL A 198 -0.46 -14.45 15.56
N LEU A 199 0.61 -15.24 15.70
CA LEU A 199 1.91 -14.92 15.11
C LEU A 199 1.75 -15.20 13.61
N MET A 200 1.05 -14.33 12.88
CA MET A 200 1.09 -14.43 11.42
C MET A 200 2.55 -14.23 11.03
N ARG A 201 3.09 -15.05 10.13
CA ARG A 201 4.29 -14.70 9.38
C ARG A 201 3.81 -13.86 8.21
N PRO A 202 3.81 -12.53 8.29
CA PRO A 202 3.37 -11.71 7.17
C PRO A 202 4.30 -11.96 5.99
N GLU A 203 3.76 -12.46 4.89
CA GLU A 203 4.50 -12.49 3.63
C GLU A 203 4.59 -11.07 3.08
N SER A 204 5.78 -10.67 2.62
CA SER A 204 5.96 -9.41 1.92
C SER A 204 6.03 -9.65 0.42
N VAL A 205 5.26 -8.87 -0.34
CA VAL A 205 5.31 -8.85 -1.80
C VAL A 205 5.69 -7.43 -2.22
N ARG A 206 6.67 -7.32 -3.12
CA ARG A 206 7.12 -6.04 -3.67
C ARG A 206 6.49 -5.83 -5.02
N TRP A 207 5.83 -4.69 -5.20
CA TRP A 207 5.39 -4.21 -6.51
C TRP A 207 6.24 -3.02 -6.92
N ASN A 208 6.69 -3.02 -8.18
CA ASN A 208 7.27 -1.83 -8.78
C ASN A 208 6.16 -1.06 -9.49
N VAL A 209 6.04 0.23 -9.19
CA VAL A 209 4.96 1.06 -9.71
C VAL A 209 5.57 2.17 -10.55
N GLU A 210 5.52 1.98 -11.87
CA GLU A 210 6.12 2.89 -12.86
C GLU A 210 5.22 4.09 -13.19
N GLN A 211 3.92 3.91 -12.94
CA GLN A 211 2.89 4.92 -13.15
C GLN A 211 2.17 5.17 -11.82
N SER A 212 1.46 6.28 -11.71
CA SER A 212 0.64 6.45 -10.52
C SER A 212 -0.44 5.37 -10.48
N CYS A 213 -0.52 4.59 -9.40
CA CYS A 213 -1.49 3.52 -9.26
C CYS A 213 -2.35 3.69 -8.02
N ARG A 214 -3.45 2.95 -7.98
CA ARG A 214 -4.29 2.79 -6.79
C ARG A 214 -4.39 1.31 -6.47
N VAL A 215 -4.25 1.00 -5.19
CA VAL A 215 -4.51 -0.34 -4.66
C VAL A 215 -5.82 -0.27 -3.91
N ALA A 216 -6.80 -1.03 -4.40
CA ALA A 216 -8.09 -1.22 -3.74
C ALA A 216 -8.06 -2.55 -2.98
N LEU A 217 -8.33 -2.50 -1.68
CA LEU A 217 -8.54 -3.69 -0.86
C LEU A 217 -10.03 -3.76 -0.53
N LEU A 218 -10.71 -4.76 -1.07
CA LEU A 218 -12.16 -4.89 -1.03
C LEU A 218 -12.54 -6.12 -0.21
N CYS A 219 -13.56 -5.99 0.62
CA CYS A 219 -14.07 -7.06 1.46
C CYS A 219 -15.59 -6.94 1.65
N GLY A 220 -16.25 -8.10 1.72
CA GLY A 220 -17.71 -8.18 1.73
C GLY A 220 -18.29 -7.80 0.38
N ALA A 221 -19.36 -7.02 0.34
CA ALA A 221 -20.06 -6.71 -0.90
C ALA A 221 -19.23 -5.87 -1.90
N THR A 222 -18.22 -5.13 -1.41
CA THR A 222 -17.33 -4.36 -2.28
C THR A 222 -16.46 -5.24 -3.17
N SER A 223 -16.27 -6.53 -2.85
CA SER A 223 -15.50 -7.46 -3.69
C SER A 223 -16.18 -7.78 -5.02
N ALA A 224 -17.47 -7.44 -5.18
CA ALA A 224 -18.21 -7.60 -6.42
C ALA A 224 -18.01 -6.42 -7.40
N LEU A 225 -17.34 -5.34 -6.98
CA LEU A 225 -17.07 -4.20 -7.85
C LEU A 225 -16.07 -4.56 -8.93
N THR A 226 -16.38 -4.19 -10.17
CA THR A 226 -15.47 -4.39 -11.31
C THR A 226 -14.40 -3.30 -11.37
N ASP A 227 -13.29 -3.59 -12.05
CA ASP A 227 -12.22 -2.59 -12.26
C ASP A 227 -12.73 -1.30 -12.92
N GLU A 228 -13.69 -1.41 -13.85
CA GLU A 228 -14.33 -0.26 -14.50
C GLU A 228 -15.14 0.59 -13.51
N GLN A 229 -15.87 -0.05 -12.58
CA GLN A 229 -16.60 0.64 -11.52
C GLN A 229 -15.63 1.33 -10.55
N LEU A 230 -14.54 0.67 -10.16
CA LEU A 230 -13.52 1.27 -9.30
C LEU A 230 -12.85 2.48 -9.95
N LEU A 231 -12.54 2.39 -11.25
CA LEU A 231 -11.91 3.47 -12.01
C LEU A 231 -12.85 4.67 -12.20
N SER A 232 -14.09 4.43 -12.63
CA SER A 232 -15.07 5.48 -12.89
C SER A 232 -15.45 6.25 -11.61
N SER A 233 -15.75 5.53 -10.53
CA SER A 233 -16.09 6.14 -9.22
C SER A 233 -14.92 6.92 -8.60
N SER A 234 -13.69 6.51 -8.87
CA SER A 234 -12.50 7.16 -8.30
C SER A 234 -11.89 8.24 -9.21
N ALA A 235 -12.38 8.40 -10.45
CA ALA A 235 -11.89 9.39 -11.41
C ALA A 235 -12.01 10.84 -10.87
N SER A 236 -13.09 11.13 -10.15
CA SER A 236 -13.34 12.44 -9.52
C SER A 236 -12.44 12.72 -8.32
N PHE A 237 -11.84 11.68 -7.72
CA PHE A 237 -11.10 11.75 -6.47
C PHE A 237 -9.59 11.65 -6.68
N LYS A 238 -9.03 12.51 -7.53
CA LYS A 238 -7.61 12.44 -7.95
C LYS A 238 -6.64 12.19 -6.78
N ARG A 239 -6.73 13.00 -5.71
CA ARG A 239 -5.88 12.93 -4.50
C ARG A 239 -6.62 12.48 -3.24
N SER A 240 -7.78 11.84 -3.38
CA SER A 240 -8.67 11.54 -2.25
C SER A 240 -8.95 10.03 -2.14
N PRO A 241 -7.98 9.21 -1.71
CA PRO A 241 -8.16 7.77 -1.55
C PRO A 241 -9.26 7.39 -0.55
N LYS A 242 -9.41 8.09 0.59
CA LYS A 242 -10.48 7.81 1.55
C LYS A 242 -11.84 8.11 0.95
N ALA A 243 -11.99 9.22 0.24
CA ALA A 243 -13.22 9.51 -0.50
C ALA A 243 -13.55 8.42 -1.56
N SER A 244 -12.53 7.91 -2.26
CA SER A 244 -12.69 6.82 -3.22
C SER A 244 -13.20 5.54 -2.55
N ALA A 245 -12.58 5.13 -1.43
CA ALA A 245 -13.00 3.95 -0.68
C ALA A 245 -14.43 4.08 -0.12
N LEU A 246 -14.78 5.26 0.41
CA LEU A 246 -16.14 5.52 0.90
C LEU A 246 -17.17 5.50 -0.22
N ARG A 247 -16.80 6.00 -1.41
CA ARG A 247 -17.67 5.94 -2.58
C ARG A 247 -17.97 4.50 -2.99
N TRP A 248 -16.95 3.63 -3.01
CA TRP A 248 -17.12 2.20 -3.30
C TRP A 248 -18.07 1.52 -2.31
N CYS A 249 -17.94 1.81 -1.01
CA CYS A 249 -18.84 1.28 0.00
C CYS A 249 -20.30 1.73 -0.20
N GLN A 250 -20.54 2.96 -0.68
CA GLN A 250 -21.89 3.48 -0.93
C GLN A 250 -22.56 2.87 -2.18
N GLU A 251 -21.77 2.47 -3.18
CA GLU A 251 -22.29 1.86 -4.41
C GLU A 251 -22.79 0.43 -4.16
N THR A 252 -22.24 -0.24 -3.14
CA THR A 252 -22.66 -1.57 -2.71
C THR A 252 -23.56 -1.45 -1.48
N SER A 253 -24.88 -1.29 -1.67
CA SER A 253 -25.86 -1.20 -0.56
C SER A 253 -26.05 -2.55 0.15
N ALA A 254 -25.09 -2.95 0.99
CA ALA A 254 -25.07 -4.24 1.69
C ALA A 254 -24.51 -4.12 3.13
N PRO A 255 -24.83 -5.05 4.04
CA PRO A 255 -24.53 -4.92 5.47
C PRO A 255 -23.05 -5.10 5.84
N SER A 256 -22.25 -5.78 5.00
CA SER A 256 -20.81 -5.93 5.19
C SER A 256 -20.09 -5.29 4.01
N VAL A 257 -19.63 -4.05 4.21
CA VAL A 257 -18.86 -3.29 3.22
C VAL A 257 -17.61 -2.75 3.89
N VAL A 258 -16.45 -3.20 3.41
CA VAL A 258 -15.16 -2.65 3.80
C VAL A 258 -14.36 -2.44 2.53
N ALA A 259 -13.87 -1.22 2.34
CA ALA A 259 -12.93 -0.90 1.30
C ALA A 259 -11.79 -0.05 1.87
N ALA A 260 -10.57 -0.31 1.42
CA ALA A 260 -9.44 0.58 1.61
C ALA A 260 -8.86 0.94 0.25
N CYS A 261 -8.46 2.20 0.09
CA CYS A 261 -7.77 2.67 -1.09
C CYS A 261 -6.42 3.22 -0.66
N LEU A 262 -5.37 2.73 -1.29
CA LEU A 262 -4.03 3.30 -1.21
C LEU A 262 -3.71 3.89 -2.58
N ARG A 263 -3.06 5.04 -2.60
CA ARG A 263 -2.61 5.67 -3.85
C ARG A 263 -1.10 5.81 -3.83
N PHE A 264 -0.48 5.39 -4.91
CA PHE A 264 0.94 5.56 -5.17
C PHE A 264 1.07 6.55 -6.33
N GLU A 265 1.82 7.64 -6.12
CA GLU A 265 2.17 8.54 -7.20
C GLU A 265 3.56 8.17 -7.72
N ALA A 266 3.66 7.84 -9.01
CA ALA A 266 4.97 7.71 -9.65
C ALA A 266 5.57 9.11 -9.75
N LYS A 267 6.74 9.31 -9.13
CA LYS A 267 7.52 10.53 -9.35
C LYS A 267 8.05 10.48 -10.78
N GLY A 268 7.76 11.52 -11.57
CA GLY A 268 8.48 11.73 -12.83
C GLY A 268 9.99 11.75 -12.57
N SER A 269 10.78 11.36 -13.57
CA SER A 269 12.24 11.12 -13.54
C SER A 269 13.13 12.34 -13.21
N ASN A 270 12.66 13.28 -12.41
CA ASN A 270 13.50 14.27 -11.76
C ASN A 270 13.09 14.41 -10.30
N GLU A 271 14.07 14.22 -9.42
CA GLU A 271 13.98 14.16 -7.96
C GLU A 271 13.63 12.77 -7.42
N GLY A 272 14.66 12.08 -6.91
CA GLY A 272 14.50 10.88 -6.10
C GLY A 272 13.63 11.10 -4.86
N PRO A 273 13.66 10.21 -3.87
CA PRO A 273 13.14 10.54 -2.56
C PRO A 273 14.05 11.66 -1.99
N LYS A 274 13.76 12.91 -2.33
CA LYS A 274 13.74 13.92 -1.28
C LYS A 274 12.85 13.25 -0.23
N ARG A 275 13.46 12.73 0.85
CA ARG A 275 12.89 12.91 2.19
C ARG A 275 12.17 14.24 2.06
N LEU A 276 10.83 14.26 2.17
CA LEU A 276 10.13 15.52 2.36
C LEU A 276 10.99 16.23 3.39
N LYS A 277 11.77 17.23 2.95
CA LYS A 277 12.68 17.91 3.86
C LYS A 277 11.73 18.33 4.95
N GLN A 278 12.02 17.91 6.18
CA GLN A 278 11.36 18.38 7.40
C GLN A 278 11.70 19.89 7.59
N SER A 279 11.56 20.68 6.52
CA SER A 279 11.90 22.08 6.38
C SER A 279 11.02 22.70 5.29
N GLN A 280 9.71 22.70 5.49
CA GLN A 280 9.02 23.98 5.32
C GLN A 280 8.84 24.53 6.73
N PRO A 281 9.78 25.36 7.23
CA PRO A 281 9.50 26.17 8.40
C PRO A 281 8.46 27.21 7.96
N GLY A 282 7.20 26.92 8.24
CA GLY A 282 6.09 27.78 7.90
C GLY A 282 4.82 27.23 8.51
N SER A 283 4.09 28.09 9.22
CA SER A 283 2.68 27.86 9.49
C SER A 283 1.91 27.84 8.16
N ILE A 284 0.85 27.05 8.08
CA ILE A 284 -0.06 27.03 6.92
C ILE A 284 -1.40 27.64 7.32
N PHE A 285 -2.05 28.34 6.39
CA PHE A 285 -3.35 28.96 6.66
C PHE A 285 -4.46 28.07 6.13
N LEU A 286 -5.32 27.58 7.04
CA LEU A 286 -6.30 26.54 6.72
C LEU A 286 -7.74 27.01 6.94
N ARG A 287 -8.65 26.40 6.18
CA ARG A 287 -10.07 26.34 6.51
C ARG A 287 -10.58 24.92 6.45
N HIS A 288 -11.61 24.62 7.23
CA HIS A 288 -12.18 23.27 7.31
C HIS A 288 -13.70 23.24 7.40
N ILE A 289 -14.26 22.06 7.14
CA ILE A 289 -15.63 21.68 7.47
C ILE A 289 -15.55 20.42 8.33
N LEU A 290 -15.96 20.54 9.59
CA LEU A 290 -15.98 19.45 10.56
C LEU A 290 -17.33 18.74 10.58
N PHE A 291 -17.32 17.40 10.58
CA PHE A 291 -18.49 16.55 10.69
C PHE A 291 -18.38 15.61 11.92
N ARG A 292 -19.17 15.89 12.96
CA ARG A 292 -19.17 15.13 14.23
C ARG A 292 -20.17 13.96 14.21
N HIS A 293 -19.93 12.93 15.01
CA HIS A 293 -20.81 11.76 15.15
C HIS A 293 -20.88 11.25 16.59
N GLN A 294 -21.85 10.38 16.89
CA GLN A 294 -22.26 10.03 18.25
C GLN A 294 -21.25 9.17 19.01
N GLN A 295 -20.27 8.59 18.30
CA GLN A 295 -19.25 7.72 18.88
C GLN A 295 -18.00 8.49 19.35
N LEU A 296 -17.96 9.82 19.15
CA LEU A 296 -16.88 10.66 19.65
C LEU A 296 -16.97 10.76 21.18
N ARG A 297 -15.90 10.36 21.86
CA ARG A 297 -15.83 10.36 23.33
C ARG A 297 -15.15 11.62 23.89
N VAL A 298 -14.46 12.37 23.04
CA VAL A 298 -13.74 13.58 23.41
C VAL A 298 -14.68 14.78 23.31
N MET A 299 -14.81 15.50 24.42
CA MET A 299 -15.51 16.79 24.45
C MET A 299 -14.71 17.80 23.63
N ASP A 300 -15.36 18.50 22.72
CA ASP A 300 -14.74 19.49 21.85
C ASP A 300 -15.28 20.88 22.20
N PRO A 301 -14.47 21.75 22.84
CA PRO A 301 -14.88 23.11 23.19
C PRO A 301 -15.27 23.97 21.98
N ALA A 302 -14.80 23.61 20.78
CA ALA A 302 -15.10 24.32 19.54
C ALA A 302 -16.26 23.67 18.76
N ALA A 303 -17.02 22.75 19.37
CA ALA A 303 -18.21 22.18 18.75
C ALA A 303 -19.37 23.19 18.73
N ARG A 304 -19.97 23.37 17.55
CA ARG A 304 -21.20 24.14 17.33
C ARG A 304 -22.45 23.28 17.49
N ARG A 305 -22.38 22.01 17.08
CA ARG A 305 -23.47 21.05 17.12
C ARG A 305 -23.00 19.73 17.72
N ASP A 306 -23.89 19.08 18.44
CA ASP A 306 -23.65 17.71 18.90
C ASP A 306 -23.76 16.74 17.72
N GLY A 307 -22.86 15.77 17.68
CA GLY A 307 -22.81 14.76 16.64
C GLY A 307 -23.87 13.68 16.85
N ALA A 308 -25.17 14.00 16.73
CA ALA A 308 -26.24 13.01 16.96
C ALA A 308 -26.32 11.90 15.90
N ARG A 309 -25.65 12.10 14.76
CA ARG A 309 -25.60 11.15 13.63
C ARG A 309 -24.64 9.99 13.88
N SER A 310 -24.85 8.91 13.14
CA SER A 310 -23.91 7.79 13.12
C SER A 310 -22.58 8.17 12.45
N PRO A 311 -21.47 7.46 12.72
CA PRO A 311 -20.20 7.69 12.01
C PRO A 311 -20.34 7.55 10.48
N ALA A 312 -21.11 6.55 10.03
CA ALA A 312 -21.34 6.32 8.61
C ALA A 312 -22.10 7.47 7.95
N GLU A 313 -23.11 8.04 8.62
CA GLU A 313 -23.82 9.22 8.15
C GLU A 313 -22.93 10.47 8.10
N ALA A 314 -22.01 10.60 9.07
CA ALA A 314 -21.04 11.69 9.07
C ALA A 314 -20.09 11.61 7.86
N GLU A 315 -19.54 10.43 7.60
CA GLU A 315 -18.67 10.18 6.43
C GLU A 315 -19.43 10.35 5.11
N ALA A 316 -20.67 9.87 5.03
CA ALA A 316 -21.51 10.02 3.84
C ALA A 316 -21.83 11.50 3.54
N THR A 317 -22.14 12.28 4.57
CA THR A 317 -22.37 13.72 4.44
C THR A 317 -21.09 14.44 4.01
N ALA A 318 -19.94 14.08 4.60
CA ALA A 318 -18.65 14.65 4.26
C ALA A 318 -18.27 14.37 2.79
N LEU A 319 -18.50 13.15 2.31
CA LEU A 319 -18.28 12.78 0.92
C LEU A 319 -19.18 13.57 -0.04
N LYS A 320 -20.46 13.76 0.31
CA LYS A 320 -21.40 14.58 -0.49
C LYS A 320 -20.92 16.03 -0.60
N VAL A 321 -20.48 16.63 0.50
CA VAL A 321 -19.96 18.00 0.52
C VAL A 321 -18.66 18.11 -0.27
N LEU A 322 -17.76 17.12 -0.17
CA LEU A 322 -16.54 17.07 -0.98
C LEU A 322 -16.87 17.07 -2.48
N LEU A 323 -17.80 16.23 -2.93
CA LEU A 323 -18.23 16.19 -4.34
C LEU A 323 -18.81 17.52 -4.80
N GLN A 324 -19.63 18.17 -3.97
CA GLN A 324 -20.17 19.49 -4.28
C GLN A 324 -19.07 20.56 -4.37
N LEU A 325 -18.06 20.52 -3.51
CA LEU A 325 -16.94 21.46 -3.54
C LEU A 325 -15.97 21.23 -4.69
N GLN A 326 -15.83 19.99 -5.16
CA GLN A 326 -15.07 19.70 -6.38
C GLN A 326 -15.76 20.27 -7.61
N ALA A 327 -17.10 20.25 -7.65
CA ALA A 327 -17.89 20.85 -8.73
C ALA A 327 -17.98 22.38 -8.62
N GLU A 328 -18.17 22.91 -7.41
CA GLU A 328 -18.36 24.33 -7.11
C GLU A 328 -17.48 24.77 -5.93
N PRO A 329 -16.17 25.05 -6.15
CA PRO A 329 -15.25 25.44 -5.06
C PRO A 329 -15.66 26.71 -4.32
N GLN A 330 -16.41 27.60 -4.98
CA GLN A 330 -16.91 28.85 -4.42
C GLN A 330 -18.01 28.63 -3.38
N ALA A 331 -18.64 27.45 -3.35
CA ALA A 331 -19.68 27.09 -2.40
C ALA A 331 -19.16 26.80 -0.98
N PHE A 332 -17.84 26.86 -0.74
CA PHE A 332 -17.24 26.52 0.55
C PHE A 332 -17.91 27.21 1.74
N VAL A 333 -18.09 28.53 1.68
CA VAL A 333 -18.68 29.30 2.78
C VAL A 333 -20.13 28.86 3.05
N ARG A 334 -20.92 28.63 1.99
CA ARG A 334 -22.31 28.15 2.09
C ARG A 334 -22.34 26.78 2.76
N LEU A 335 -21.57 25.83 2.22
CA LEU A 335 -21.53 24.44 2.68
C LEU A 335 -20.94 24.31 4.09
N CYS A 336 -19.95 25.13 4.44
CA CYS A 336 -19.40 25.19 5.79
C CYS A 336 -20.46 25.63 6.80
N ARG A 337 -21.22 26.70 6.51
CA ARG A 337 -22.28 27.18 7.41
C ARG A 337 -23.41 26.18 7.59
N GLU A 338 -23.76 25.47 6.54
CA GLU A 338 -24.83 24.47 6.55
C GLU A 338 -24.41 23.19 7.28
N HIS A 339 -23.22 22.67 6.96
CA HIS A 339 -22.83 21.31 7.35
C HIS A 339 -21.75 21.20 8.41
N SER A 340 -21.00 22.26 8.72
CA SER A 340 -19.94 22.16 9.73
C SER A 340 -20.48 22.22 11.16
N ASP A 341 -20.00 21.29 11.99
CA ASP A 341 -20.26 21.22 13.42
C ASP A 341 -19.18 21.92 14.26
N CYS A 342 -18.30 22.71 13.64
CA CYS A 342 -17.31 23.53 14.35
C CYS A 342 -17.81 24.97 14.46
N ALA A 343 -17.53 25.63 15.58
CA ALA A 343 -17.86 27.04 15.82
C ALA A 343 -17.20 27.98 14.80
N SER A 344 -16.09 27.57 14.16
CA SER A 344 -15.48 28.32 13.06
C SER A 344 -16.43 28.58 11.89
N ALA A 345 -17.48 27.77 11.72
CA ALA A 345 -18.51 27.98 10.70
C ALA A 345 -19.30 29.29 10.88
N GLU A 346 -19.33 29.83 12.10
CA GLU A 346 -20.06 31.04 12.47
C GLU A 346 -19.23 32.31 12.26
N GLN A 347 -17.96 32.18 11.87
CA GLN A 347 -17.12 33.33 11.55
C GLN A 347 -17.73 34.16 10.40
N PRO A 348 -17.60 35.50 10.46
CA PRO A 348 -18.29 36.40 9.55
C PRO A 348 -17.73 36.33 8.12
N GLY A 349 -18.61 36.56 7.14
CA GLY A 349 -18.25 36.69 5.74
C GLY A 349 -17.45 35.49 5.20
N ALA A 350 -16.33 35.80 4.55
CA ALA A 350 -15.43 34.81 3.92
C ALA A 350 -14.62 33.99 4.93
N LEU A 351 -14.61 34.37 6.22
CA LEU A 351 -13.84 33.67 7.26
C LEU A 351 -14.52 32.39 7.74
N ALA A 352 -15.74 32.06 7.29
CA ALA A 352 -16.42 30.84 7.69
C ALA A 352 -15.54 29.58 7.47
N GLY A 353 -15.28 28.86 8.55
CA GLY A 353 -14.45 27.65 8.57
C GLY A 353 -12.95 27.90 8.71
N HIS A 354 -12.48 29.14 8.82
CA HIS A 354 -11.04 29.41 8.96
C HIS A 354 -10.53 28.97 10.33
N MET A 355 -9.41 28.23 10.31
CA MET A 355 -8.69 27.79 11.50
C MET A 355 -7.55 28.73 11.89
N GLY A 356 -7.20 29.67 11.01
CA GLY A 356 -6.04 30.53 11.21
C GLY A 356 -4.75 29.89 10.67
N TRP A 357 -3.63 30.43 11.13
CA TRP A 357 -2.30 29.88 10.89
C TRP A 357 -2.09 28.69 11.83
N VAL A 358 -1.80 27.53 11.26
CA VAL A 358 -1.55 26.29 11.97
C VAL A 358 -0.07 25.93 11.83
N ALA A 359 0.61 25.80 12.97
CA ALA A 359 1.97 25.30 13.05
C ALA A 359 1.99 23.79 13.30
N ARG A 360 3.14 23.16 13.05
CA ARG A 360 3.33 21.74 13.37
C ARG A 360 3.30 21.53 14.89
N GLY A 361 2.64 20.46 15.33
CA GLY A 361 2.42 20.09 16.73
C GLY A 361 1.15 20.68 17.35
N GLU A 362 0.41 21.54 16.64
CA GLU A 362 -0.82 22.17 17.17
C GLU A 362 -2.08 21.34 16.92
N GLN A 363 -2.05 20.44 15.95
CA GLN A 363 -3.20 19.60 15.55
C GLN A 363 -2.89 18.11 15.72
N GLU A 364 -3.94 17.29 15.68
CA GLU A 364 -3.79 15.83 15.69
C GLU A 364 -2.92 15.38 14.49
N PRO A 365 -2.01 14.39 14.67
CA PRO A 365 -1.05 13.99 13.63
C PRO A 365 -1.69 13.68 12.27
N SER A 366 -2.88 13.06 12.25
CA SER A 366 -3.61 12.75 11.01
C SER A 366 -4.06 14.00 10.25
N LEU A 367 -4.52 15.04 10.96
CA LEU A 367 -4.94 16.31 10.39
C LEU A 367 -3.76 17.14 9.92
N GLU A 368 -2.69 17.17 10.70
CA GLU A 368 -1.47 17.86 10.34
C GLU A 368 -0.85 17.28 9.07
N GLU A 369 -0.65 15.96 9.03
CA GLU A 369 -0.03 15.28 7.89
C GLU A 369 -0.81 15.56 6.60
N ALA A 370 -2.14 15.46 6.66
CA ALA A 370 -3.01 15.78 5.54
C ALA A 370 -2.93 17.25 5.12
N ALA A 371 -2.97 18.19 6.06
CA ALA A 371 -2.99 19.62 5.77
C ALA A 371 -1.66 20.13 5.19
N PHE A 372 -0.52 19.68 5.72
CA PHE A 372 0.80 20.07 5.23
C PHE A 372 1.15 19.43 3.87
N ALA A 373 0.46 18.36 3.47
CA ALA A 373 0.58 17.78 2.14
C ALA A 373 -0.15 18.59 1.04
N LEU A 374 -1.06 19.50 1.42
CA LEU A 374 -1.84 20.31 0.48
C LEU A 374 -1.01 21.44 -0.14
N GLN A 375 -1.22 21.65 -1.44
CA GLN A 375 -0.80 22.84 -2.18
C GLN A 375 -1.72 24.02 -1.86
N LEU A 376 -1.28 25.23 -2.21
CA LEU A 376 -2.07 26.44 -2.03
C LEU A 376 -3.40 26.34 -2.80
N ASN A 377 -4.51 26.66 -2.15
CA ASN A 377 -5.90 26.53 -2.62
C ASN A 377 -6.39 25.09 -2.84
N GLU A 378 -5.59 24.07 -2.52
CA GLU A 378 -5.97 22.67 -2.69
C GLU A 378 -6.93 22.21 -1.58
N LEU A 379 -8.00 21.52 -1.99
CA LEU A 379 -8.93 20.83 -1.11
C LEU A 379 -8.44 19.40 -0.88
N GLY A 380 -8.31 19.02 0.39
CA GLY A 380 -7.83 17.71 0.79
C GLY A 380 -8.90 16.61 0.79
N ASP A 381 -8.46 15.41 1.14
CA ASP A 381 -9.32 14.27 1.40
C ASP A 381 -10.06 14.39 2.75
N LEU A 382 -10.91 13.41 3.04
CA LEU A 382 -11.56 13.26 4.33
C LEU A 382 -10.56 12.76 5.38
N VAL A 383 -10.43 13.49 6.48
CA VAL A 383 -9.50 13.15 7.57
C VAL A 383 -10.27 12.83 8.83
N ALA A 384 -10.11 11.62 9.36
CA ALA A 384 -10.70 11.27 10.65
C ALA A 384 -9.76 11.65 11.80
N THR A 385 -10.32 12.29 12.81
CA THR A 385 -9.66 12.71 14.05
C THR A 385 -10.53 12.34 15.25
N SER A 386 -9.99 12.55 16.44
CA SER A 386 -10.74 12.51 17.71
C SER A 386 -11.92 13.49 17.78
N ARG A 387 -11.98 14.50 16.89
CA ARG A 387 -13.08 15.49 16.82
C ARG A 387 -14.15 15.13 15.80
N GLY A 388 -13.91 14.14 14.93
CA GLY A 388 -14.81 13.76 13.85
C GLY A 388 -14.10 13.67 12.49
N VAL A 389 -14.86 13.86 11.41
CA VAL A 389 -14.32 13.86 10.05
C VAL A 389 -14.14 15.29 9.59
N HIS A 390 -12.94 15.63 9.12
CA HIS A 390 -12.60 16.95 8.60
C HIS A 390 -12.46 16.90 7.09
N LEU A 391 -12.97 17.93 6.43
CA LEU A 391 -12.59 18.30 5.08
C LEU A 391 -11.79 19.61 5.15
N VAL A 392 -10.54 19.60 4.69
CA VAL A 392 -9.59 20.72 4.88
C VAL A 392 -9.21 21.32 3.53
N GLN A 393 -9.10 22.64 3.47
CA GLN A 393 -8.52 23.35 2.33
C GLN A 393 -7.41 24.27 2.82
N ARG A 394 -6.28 24.24 2.10
CA ARG A 394 -5.18 25.18 2.34
C ARG A 394 -5.42 26.46 1.57
N ILE A 395 -5.30 27.59 2.25
CA ILE A 395 -5.53 28.94 1.70
C ILE A 395 -4.25 29.79 1.72
N GLY A 396 -3.25 29.43 2.54
CA GLY A 396 -1.95 30.11 2.67
C GLY A 396 -0.82 29.15 3.00
#